data_AF-A0A2G9ZL76-F1
#
_entry.id   AF-A0A2G9ZL76-F1
#
_cell.length_a   1.000
_cell.length_b   1.000
_cell.length_c   1.000
_cell.angle_alpha   90.00
_cell.angle_beta   90.00
_cell.angle_gamma   90.00
#
_symmetry.space_group_name_H-M   'P 1'
#
loop_
_entity.id
_entity.type
_entity.pdbx_description
1 polymer ?
#
loop_
_entity_poly.entity_id
_entity_poly.type
_entity_poly.pdbx_seq_one_letter_code
_entity_poly.pdbx_strand_id
1 'polypeptide(L)' 'MEFKRKKGESFENFLRRFNRRLIQSGKLYEARSRKFRTRGKNKAKQKEYALVSLKMRSKKEYLRKIGKLKEEPTRRW' A
#
# COMPACT_ATOMS: atom_id res chain seq x y z
N MET A 1 -1.71 0.08 -20.16
CA MET A 1 -1.22 -1.13 -19.45
C MET A 1 -1.99 -2.29 -20.05
N GLU A 2 -1.49 -2.82 -21.14
CA GLU A 2 -2.21 -3.83 -21.91
C GLU A 2 -1.80 -5.22 -21.39
N PHE A 3 -2.79 -6.05 -21.09
CA PHE A 3 -2.59 -7.40 -20.59
C PHE A 3 -3.08 -8.39 -21.63
N LYS A 4 -2.14 -9.03 -22.32
CA LYS A 4 -2.43 -10.12 -23.25
C LYS A 4 -2.10 -11.45 -22.61
N ARG A 5 -2.92 -12.46 -22.90
CA ARG A 5 -2.67 -13.85 -22.50
C ARG A 5 -1.43 -14.35 -23.24
N LYS A 6 -0.53 -15.04 -22.51
CA LYS A 6 0.64 -15.65 -23.14
C LYS A 6 0.22 -16.93 -23.87
N LYS A 7 0.85 -17.24 -25.02
CA LYS A 7 0.63 -18.50 -25.74
C LYS A 7 1.00 -19.68 -24.82
N GLY A 8 0.09 -20.64 -24.65
CA GLY A 8 0.28 -21.80 -23.76
C GLY A 8 -0.06 -21.56 -22.28
N GLU A 9 -0.52 -20.37 -21.88
CA GLU A 9 -0.93 -20.09 -20.49
C GLU A 9 -2.39 -20.49 -20.26
N SER A 10 -2.71 -21.15 -19.13
CA SER A 10 -4.09 -21.33 -18.67
C SER A 10 -4.74 -19.98 -18.34
N PHE A 11 -6.05 -19.84 -18.61
CA PHE A 11 -6.78 -18.60 -18.33
C PHE A 11 -6.66 -18.16 -16.85
N GLU A 12 -6.68 -19.11 -15.93
CA GLU A 12 -6.56 -18.82 -14.50
C GLU A 12 -5.21 -18.21 -14.13
N ASN A 13 -4.11 -18.72 -14.72
CA ASN A 13 -2.76 -18.18 -14.52
C ASN A 13 -2.66 -16.73 -15.03
N PHE A 14 -3.30 -16.44 -16.15
CA PHE A 14 -3.39 -15.08 -16.68
C PHE A 14 -4.17 -14.16 -15.72
N LEU A 15 -5.33 -14.60 -15.25
CA LEU A 15 -6.18 -13.83 -14.33
C LEU A 15 -5.45 -13.52 -13.01
N ARG A 16 -4.73 -14.49 -12.44
CA ARG A 16 -3.90 -14.29 -11.24
C ARG A 16 -2.83 -13.22 -11.46
N ARG A 17 -2.12 -13.26 -12.60
CA ARG A 17 -1.12 -12.24 -12.95
C ARG A 17 -1.74 -10.87 -13.14
N PHE A 18 -2.88 -10.80 -13.83
CA PHE A 18 -3.62 -9.56 -14.04
C PHE A 18 -3.99 -8.93 -12.70
N ASN A 19 -4.63 -9.68 -11.80
CA ASN A 19 -5.04 -9.21 -10.48
C ASN A 19 -3.84 -8.73 -9.65
N ARG A 20 -2.75 -9.50 -9.62
CA ARG A 20 -1.53 -9.11 -8.90
C ARG A 20 -0.97 -7.79 -9.43
N ARG A 21 -0.92 -7.62 -10.76
CA ARG A 21 -0.37 -6.41 -11.38
C ARG A 21 -1.29 -5.20 -11.20
N LEU A 22 -2.60 -5.41 -11.23
CA LEU A 22 -3.61 -4.38 -10.97
C LEU A 22 -3.51 -3.86 -9.54
N ILE A 23 -3.35 -4.74 -8.55
CA ILE A 23 -3.10 -4.37 -7.15
C ILE A 23 -1.77 -3.63 -7.01
N GLN A 24 -0.68 -4.17 -7.56
CA GLN A 24 0.65 -3.53 -7.51
C GLN A 24 0.67 -2.15 -8.15
N SER A 25 -0.12 -1.94 -9.21
CA SER A 25 -0.18 -0.65 -9.90
C SER A 25 -0.83 0.45 -9.06
N GLY A 26 -1.55 0.12 -7.98
CA GLY A 26 -2.26 1.08 -7.14
C GLY A 26 -3.45 1.78 -7.82
N LYS A 27 -3.62 1.64 -9.15
CA LYS A 27 -4.65 2.33 -9.94
C LYS A 27 -6.07 2.08 -9.45
N LEU A 28 -6.35 0.86 -8.99
CA LEU A 28 -7.67 0.53 -8.42
C LEU A 28 -7.93 1.31 -7.12
N TYR A 29 -6.91 1.42 -6.26
CA TYR A 29 -7.02 2.18 -5.02
C TYR A 29 -7.16 3.68 -5.31
N GLU A 30 -6.38 4.20 -6.24
CA GLU A 30 -6.45 5.58 -6.69
C GLU A 30 -7.84 5.92 -7.27
N ALA A 31 -8.37 5.08 -8.16
CA ALA A 31 -9.70 5.25 -8.73
C ALA A 31 -10.79 5.24 -7.65
N ARG A 32 -10.72 4.31 -6.69
CA ARG A 32 -11.64 4.26 -5.54
C ARG A 32 -11.53 5.51 -4.67
N SER A 33 -10.31 5.99 -4.42
CA SER A 33 -10.07 7.18 -3.61
C SER A 33 -10.53 8.47 -4.29
N ARG A 34 -10.48 8.52 -5.62
CA ARG A 34 -10.93 9.68 -6.43
C ARG A 34 -12.42 9.67 -6.74
N LYS A 35 -13.14 8.59 -6.42
CA LYS A 35 -14.59 8.46 -6.66
C LYS A 35 -15.39 9.64 -6.07
N PHE A 36 -14.95 10.16 -4.94
CA PHE A 36 -15.60 11.29 -4.26
C PHE A 36 -14.60 12.42 -4.01
N ARG A 37 -15.08 13.67 -4.04
CA ARG A 37 -14.28 14.84 -3.69
C ARG A 37 -13.94 14.80 -2.19
N THR A 38 -12.67 14.62 -1.87
CA THR A 38 -12.17 14.71 -0.50
C THR A 38 -11.76 16.16 -0.18
N ARG A 39 -12.19 16.68 0.98
CA ARG A 39 -11.71 17.97 1.49
C ARG A 39 -10.33 17.77 2.12
N GLY A 40 -9.48 18.80 2.06
CA GLY A 40 -8.19 18.81 2.75
C GLY A 40 -8.34 18.59 4.26
N LYS A 41 -7.32 18.01 4.90
CA LYS A 41 -7.32 17.81 6.36
C LYS A 41 -7.27 19.16 7.07
N ASN A 42 -8.16 19.39 8.04
CA ASN A 42 -8.10 20.55 8.93
C ASN A 42 -6.95 20.40 9.96
N LYS A 43 -6.60 21.48 10.67
CA LYS A 43 -5.49 21.49 11.66
C LYS A 43 -5.64 20.38 12.73
N ALA A 44 -6.87 20.16 13.21
CA ALA A 44 -7.15 19.11 14.21
C ALA A 44 -6.84 17.70 13.66
N LYS A 45 -7.34 17.35 12.47
CA LYS A 45 -7.08 16.06 11.81
C LYS A 45 -5.60 15.88 11.45
N GLN A 46 -4.90 16.96 11.13
CA GLN A 46 -3.45 16.92 10.92
C GLN A 46 -2.71 16.58 12.21
N LYS A 47 -3.07 17.23 13.33
CA LYS A 47 -2.50 16.95 14.66
C LYS A 47 -2.76 15.51 15.10
N GLU A 48 -3.99 15.04 14.97
CA GLU A 48 -4.38 13.66 15.29
C GLU A 48 -3.55 12.65 14.47
N TYR A 49 -3.45 12.86 13.16
CA TYR A 49 -2.65 12.03 12.27
C TYR A 49 -1.17 11.99 12.70
N ALA A 50 -0.59 13.14 13.07
CA ALA A 50 0.79 13.21 13.55
C ALA A 50 1.00 12.43 14.85
N LEU A 51 0.09 12.55 15.82
CA LEU A 51 0.14 11.81 17.08
C LEU A 51 0.07 10.29 16.88
N VAL A 52 -0.85 9.84 16.02
CA VAL A 52 -0.97 8.41 15.66
C VAL A 52 0.31 7.92 14.98
N SER A 53 0.85 8.69 14.03
CA SER A 53 2.10 8.35 13.34
C SER A 53 3.27 8.21 14.31
N LEU A 54 3.40 9.13 15.27
CA LEU A 54 4.42 9.10 16.31
C LEU A 54 4.32 7.83 17.18
N LYS A 55 3.10 7.48 17.62
CA LYS A 55 2.85 6.26 18.41
C LYS A 55 3.19 4.98 17.63
N MET A 56 2.87 4.95 16.35
CA MET A 56 3.18 3.80 15.50
C MET A 56 4.68 3.67 15.26
N ARG A 57 5.39 4.79 15.08
CA ARG A 57 6.85 4.82 14.95
C ARG A 57 7.54 4.32 16.22
N SER A 58 7.15 4.81 17.39
CA SER A 58 7.75 4.39 18.67
C SER A 58 7.50 2.89 18.94
N LYS A 59 6.28 2.40 18.67
CA LYS A 59 5.96 0.97 18.76
C LYS A 59 6.85 0.14 17.83
N LYS A 60 7.02 0.59 16.58
CA LYS A 60 7.85 -0.12 15.59
C LYS A 60 9.33 -0.15 16.00
N GLU A 61 9.85 0.96 16.53
CA GLU A 61 11.21 1.03 17.06
C GLU A 61 11.42 0.10 18.26
N TYR A 62 10.47 0.07 19.20
CA TYR A 62 10.51 -0.88 20.32
C TYR A 62 10.52 -2.33 19.84
N LEU A 63 9.60 -2.69 18.93
CA LEU A 63 9.53 -4.04 18.37
C LEU A 63 10.80 -4.45 17.61
N ARG A 64 11.47 -3.49 16.95
CA ARG A 64 12.78 -3.71 16.32
C ARG A 64 13.86 -3.99 17.37
N LYS A 65 13.92 -3.21 18.45
CA LYS A 65 14.91 -3.39 19.53
C LYS A 65 14.83 -4.76 20.19
N ILE A 66 13.62 -5.30 20.37
CA ILE A 66 13.41 -6.62 20.98
C ILE A 66 13.48 -7.78 19.96
N GLY A 67 13.88 -7.53 18.72
CA GLY A 67 14.04 -8.55 17.67
C GLY A 67 12.74 -9.16 17.13
N LYS A 68 11.56 -8.63 17.51
CA LYS A 68 10.25 -9.13 17.03
C LYS A 68 9.85 -8.59 15.67
N LEU A 69 10.66 -7.74 15.07
CA LEU A 69 10.45 -7.20 13.72
C LEU A 69 11.62 -7.62 12.83
N LYS A 70 11.33 -8.33 11.74
CA LYS A 70 12.33 -8.61 10.71
C LYS A 70 12.85 -7.27 10.16
N GLU A 71 14.16 -7.11 10.13
CA GLU A 71 14.81 -5.95 9.50
C GLU A 71 14.70 -6.09 7.99
N GLU A 72 13.52 -5.80 7.45
CA GLU A 72 13.39 -5.66 6.00
C GLU A 72 14.13 -4.39 5.58
N PRO A 73 15.02 -4.45 4.55
CA PRO A 73 15.64 -3.26 4.02
C PRO A 73 14.52 -2.34 3.57
N THR A 74 14.47 -1.14 4.15
CA THR A 74 13.54 -0.11 3.70
C THR A 74 13.84 0.11 2.22
N ARG A 75 12.93 -0.32 1.34
CA ARG A 75 12.95 0.09 -0.06
C ARG A 75 12.74 1.61 -0.07
N ARG A 76 13.84 2.35 0.09
CA ARG A 76 13.94 3.75 -0.31
C ARG A 76 13.83 3.70 -1.82
N TRP A 77 12.66 4.13 -2.30
CA TRP A 77 12.46 4.45 -3.70
C TRP A 77 13.24 5.72 -4.03
#